data_AF-A0A7K2MFB2-F1
#
_entry.id   AF-A0A7K2MFB2-F1
#
_cell.length_a   1.000
_cell.length_b   1.000
_cell.length_c   1.000
_cell.angle_alpha   90.00
_cell.angle_beta   90.00
_cell.angle_gamma   90.00
#
_symmetry.space_group_name_H-M   'P 1'
#
loop_
_entity.id
_entity.type
_entity.pdbx_description
1 polymer ?
#
loop_
_entity_poly.entity_id
_entity_poly.type
_entity_poly.pdbx_seq_one_letter_code
_entity_poly.pdbx_strand_id
1 'polypeptide(L)'
;ERVCGARRAGATVLALGSGTGELAALAHESLAVPDGAELDLDTVQHLVSAAAGENPLPGPRRGGRLRDRLSRLAESLTAPPPSGW
;
A
#
# COMPACT_ATOMS: atom_id res chain seq x y z
N GLU A 1 -16.92 -7.72 11.77
CA GLU A 1 -17.36 -6.57 12.59
C GLU A 1 -16.43 -5.34 12.56
N ARG A 2 -15.19 -5.37 13.09
CA ARG A 2 -14.37 -4.14 13.27
C ARG A 2 -13.89 -3.45 11.98
N VAL A 3 -13.53 -4.21 10.94
CA VAL A 3 -13.02 -3.66 9.65
C VAL A 3 -14.11 -2.93 8.86
N CYS A 4 -15.33 -3.47 8.84
CA CYS A 4 -16.47 -2.81 8.22
C CYS A 4 -16.81 -1.48 8.90
N GLY A 5 -16.65 -1.40 10.23
CA GLY A 5 -16.79 -0.16 10.99
C GLY A 5 -15.75 0.88 10.60
N ALA A 6 -14.47 0.51 10.56
CA ALA A 6 -13.37 1.40 10.15
C ALA A 6 -13.56 1.93 8.71
N ARG A 7 -13.94 1.04 7.78
CA ARG A 7 -14.30 1.39 6.41
C ARG A 7 -15.43 2.42 6.35
N ARG A 8 -16.53 2.20 7.08
CA ARG A 8 -17.65 3.14 7.14
C ARG A 8 -17.28 4.47 7.80
N ALA A 9 -16.36 4.45 8.75
CA ALA A 9 -15.82 5.66 9.41
C ALA A 9 -14.81 6.43 8.53
N GLY A 10 -14.54 5.97 7.30
CA GLY A 10 -13.68 6.66 6.34
C GLY A 10 -12.21 6.23 6.36
N ALA A 11 -11.85 5.18 7.10
CA ALA A 11 -10.51 4.60 7.01
C ALA A 11 -10.33 3.85 5.67
N THR A 12 -9.20 4.07 5.01
CA THR A 12 -8.76 3.22 3.90
C THR A 12 -8.35 1.85 4.47
N VAL A 13 -8.85 0.78 3.85
CA VAL A 13 -8.59 -0.61 4.24
C VAL A 13 -7.83 -1.27 3.11
N LEU A 14 -6.66 -1.83 3.41
CA LEU A 14 -5.79 -2.55 2.49
C LEU A 14 -5.72 -4.03 2.89
N ALA A 15 -5.78 -4.92 1.91
CA ALA A 15 -5.47 -6.33 2.07
C ALA A 15 -4.11 -6.67 1.44
N LEU A 16 -3.27 -7.40 2.19
CA LEU A 16 -2.01 -7.99 1.72
C LEU A 16 -2.16 -9.51 1.81
N GLY A 17 -1.96 -10.24 0.72
CA GLY A 17 -2.12 -11.70 0.68
C GLY A 17 -2.28 -12.21 -0.75
N SER A 18 -2.88 -13.38 -0.96
CA SER A 18 -3.04 -13.99 -2.30
C SER A 18 -3.90 -13.18 -3.29
N GLY A 19 -4.48 -12.05 -2.86
CA GLY A 19 -5.33 -11.20 -3.69
C GLY A 19 -6.75 -11.73 -3.90
N THR A 20 -7.11 -12.84 -3.25
CA THR A 20 -8.44 -13.46 -3.34
C THR A 20 -9.01 -13.73 -1.94
N GLY A 21 -10.30 -14.04 -1.87
CA GLY A 21 -10.99 -14.40 -0.62
C GLY A 21 -11.62 -13.24 0.13
N GLU A 22 -12.08 -13.54 1.35
CA GLU A 22 -12.92 -12.63 2.14
C GLU A 22 -12.22 -11.32 2.50
N LEU A 23 -10.91 -11.36 2.81
CA LEU A 23 -10.16 -10.15 3.17
C LEU A 23 -10.04 -9.17 2.00
N ALA A 24 -9.81 -9.68 0.80
CA ALA A 24 -9.78 -8.87 -0.42
C ALA A 24 -11.15 -8.24 -0.72
N ALA A 25 -12.25 -8.96 -0.44
CA ALA A 25 -13.61 -8.45 -0.61
C ALA A 25 -13.99 -7.36 0.40
N LEU A 26 -13.36 -7.35 1.58
CA LEU A 26 -13.60 -6.35 2.63
C LEU A 26 -12.76 -5.08 2.47
N ALA A 27 -11.67 -5.14 1.71
CA ALA A 27 -10.72 -4.04 1.54
C ALA A 27 -11.11 -3.10 0.38
N HIS A 28 -10.64 -1.85 0.45
CA HIS A 28 -10.72 -0.92 -0.67
C HIS A 28 -9.64 -1.21 -1.72
N GLU A 29 -8.51 -1.73 -1.24
CA GLU A 29 -7.34 -2.05 -2.06
C GLU A 29 -6.80 -3.41 -1.64
N SER A 30 -6.31 -4.18 -2.61
CA SER A 30 -5.61 -5.44 -2.36
C SER A 30 -4.30 -5.44 -3.12
N LEU A 31 -3.23 -5.83 -2.43
CA LEU A 31 -1.94 -6.13 -3.03
C LEU A 31 -1.70 -7.63 -2.94
N ALA A 32 -1.61 -8.27 -4.11
CA ALA A 32 -1.31 -9.69 -4.22
C ALA A 32 0.16 -9.93 -3.88
N VAL A 33 0.41 -10.90 -3.00
CA VAL A 33 1.73 -11.31 -2.53
C VAL A 33 1.91 -12.77 -2.90
N PRO A 34 3.05 -13.16 -3.49
CA PRO A 34 3.32 -14.56 -3.83
C PRO A 34 3.24 -15.47 -2.60
N ASP A 35 2.67 -16.66 -2.78
CA ASP A 35 2.66 -17.69 -1.74
C ASP A 35 4.11 -18.06 -1.39
N GLY A 36 4.44 -18.02 -0.09
CA GLY A 36 5.80 -18.27 0.41
C GLY A 36 6.68 -17.02 0.57
N ALA A 37 6.18 -15.83 0.22
CA ALA A 37 6.81 -14.59 0.68
C ALA A 37 6.53 -14.42 2.18
N GLU A 38 7.56 -14.60 3.01
CA GLU A 38 7.48 -14.28 4.43
C GLU A 38 7.40 -12.75 4.59
N LEU A 39 6.18 -12.22 4.64
CA LEU A 39 5.94 -10.84 5.02
C LEU A 39 5.72 -10.77 6.53
N ASP A 40 6.74 -10.30 7.25
CA ASP A 40 6.59 -9.98 8.66
C ASP A 40 5.91 -8.60 8.86
N LEU A 41 5.48 -8.34 10.09
CA LEU A 41 4.81 -7.09 10.43
C LEU A 41 5.77 -5.89 10.34
N ASP A 42 7.07 -6.07 10.54
CA ASP A 42 8.08 -4.99 10.50
C ASP A 42 8.27 -4.47 9.07
N THR A 43 8.37 -5.37 8.11
CA THR A 43 8.42 -5.13 6.67
C THR A 43 7.16 -4.41 6.20
N VAL A 44 5.98 -4.86 6.65
CA VAL A 44 4.72 -4.16 6.34
C VAL A 44 4.73 -2.74 6.91
N GLN A 45 5.22 -2.54 8.13
CA GLN A 45 5.35 -1.22 8.74
C GLN A 45 6.34 -0.32 7.98
N HIS A 46 7.44 -0.86 7.49
CA HIS A 46 8.41 -0.14 6.66
C HIS A 46 7.76 0.32 5.34
N LEU A 47 7.02 -0.57 4.67
CA LEU A 47 6.28 -0.24 3.44
C LEU A 47 5.21 0.84 3.68
N VAL A 48 4.46 0.73 4.77
CA VAL A 48 3.46 1.74 5.16
C VAL A 48 4.13 3.08 5.45
N SER A 49 5.26 3.08 6.16
CA SER A 49 6.02 4.29 6.48
C SER A 49 6.59 4.96 5.23
N ALA A 50 7.17 4.18 4.31
CA ALA A 50 7.70 4.69 3.05
C ALA A 50 6.59 5.30 2.17
N ALA A 51 5.45 4.62 2.04
CA ALA A 51 4.32 5.12 1.25
C ALA A 51 3.55 6.28 1.92
N ALA A 52 3.61 6.39 3.25
CA ALA A 52 3.08 7.54 4.00
C ALA A 52 4.01 8.77 3.87
N GLY A 53 5.31 8.56 3.70
CA GLY A 53 6.33 9.60 3.51
C GLY A 53 6.25 10.33 2.17
N GLU A 54 5.73 9.70 1.11
CA GLU A 54 5.53 10.31 -0.22
C GLU A 54 4.30 11.23 -0.31
N ASN A 55 4.08 12.12 0.66
CA ASN A 55 2.90 13.00 0.67
C ASN A 55 3.17 14.38 0.02
N PRO A 56 2.87 14.61 -1.28
CA PRO A 56 2.72 15.97 -1.79
C PRO A 56 1.27 16.30 -2.19
N LEU A 57 0.82 17.44 -1.66
CA LEU A 57 -0.30 18.32 -2.00
C LEU A 57 -1.75 17.96 -1.60
N PRO A 58 -2.53 18.96 -1.13
CA PRO A 58 -3.95 18.83 -0.84
C PRO A 58 -4.76 18.88 -2.15
N GLY A 59 -4.78 17.78 -2.90
CA GLY A 59 -5.73 17.56 -3.98
C GLY A 59 -7.03 16.91 -3.49
N PRO A 60 -8.16 17.05 -4.21
CA PRO A 60 -9.42 16.42 -3.82
C PRO A 60 -9.21 14.92 -3.63
N ARG A 61 -9.53 14.44 -2.43
CA ARG A 61 -9.27 13.08 -1.93
C ARG A 61 -10.04 12.03 -2.74
N ARG A 62 -9.56 11.73 -3.94
CA ARG A 62 -10.01 10.60 -4.74
C ARG A 62 -8.98 9.50 -4.57
N GLY A 63 -9.22 8.64 -3.58
CA GLY A 63 -8.47 7.41 -3.20
C GLY A 63 -7.28 7.06 -4.08
N GLY A 64 -6.19 7.82 -3.93
CA GLY A 64 -4.94 7.56 -4.62
C GLY A 64 -4.36 6.26 -4.09
N ARG A 65 -4.38 5.23 -4.93
CA ARG A 65 -4.17 3.84 -4.57
C ARG A 65 -2.79 3.69 -3.96
N LEU A 66 -2.69 3.10 -2.76
CA LEU A 66 -1.41 2.78 -2.12
C LEU A 66 -0.48 2.04 -3.10
N ARG A 67 -1.06 1.21 -3.97
CA ARG A 67 -0.35 0.53 -5.06
C ARG A 67 0.38 1.50 -5.99
N ASP A 68 -0.26 2.60 -6.39
CA ASP A 68 0.36 3.60 -7.28
C ASP A 68 1.51 4.35 -6.60
N ARG A 69 1.48 4.46 -5.26
CA ARG A 69 2.59 5.00 -4.47
C ARG A 69 3.74 4.00 -4.38
N LEU A 70 3.43 2.74 -4.03
CA LEU A 70 4.43 1.68 -4.00
C LEU A 70 5.10 1.48 -5.37
N SER A 71 4.34 1.59 -6.47
CA SER A 71 4.92 1.56 -7.83
C SER A 71 5.88 2.71 -8.09
N ARG A 72 5.57 3.93 -7.62
CA ARG A 72 6.49 5.07 -7.74
C ARG A 72 7.73 4.92 -6.87
N LEU A 73 7.57 4.43 -5.65
CA LEU A 73 8.70 4.12 -4.77
C LEU A 73 9.59 3.05 -5.41
N ALA A 74 9.02 1.96 -5.93
CA ALA A 74 9.77 0.92 -6.61
C ALA A 74 10.52 1.45 -7.84
N GLU A 75 9.88 2.31 -8.64
CA GLU A 75 10.54 3.01 -9.76
C GLU A 75 11.72 3.85 -9.26
N SER A 76 11.55 4.58 -8.15
CA SER A 76 12.64 5.40 -7.58
C SER A 76 13.82 4.58 -7.03
N LEU A 77 13.53 3.42 -6.45
CA LEU A 77 14.55 2.52 -5.90
C LEU A 77 15.28 1.73 -6.99
N THR A 78 14.58 1.45 -8.09
CA THR A 78 15.13 0.71 -9.24
C THR A 78 15.74 1.64 -10.28
N ALA A 79 15.51 2.95 -10.17
CA ALA A 79 16.11 3.94 -11.04
C ALA A 79 17.64 3.89 -10.93
N PRO A 80 18.37 3.92 -12.07
CA PRO A 80 19.82 4.00 -12.03
C PRO A 80 20.22 5.24 -11.21
N PRO A 81 21.24 5.14 -10.34
CA PRO A 81 21.69 6.29 -9.55
C PRO A 81 22.01 7.43 -10.52
N PRO A 82 21.56 8.67 -10.23
CA PRO A 82 21.82 9.79 -11.10
C PRO A 82 23.34 9.89 -11.33
N SER A 83 23.74 9.95 -12.60
CA SER A 83 25.15 10.12 -12.97
C SER A 83 25.61 11.50 -12.53
N GLY A 84 26.24 11.59 -11.35
CA GLY A 84 26.74 12.85 -10.84
C GLY A 84 27.32 12.77 -9.43
N TRP A 85 28.53 12.20 -9.31
CA TRP A 85 29.69 12.95 -8.83
C TRP A 85 30.93 12.48 -9.59
#